data_AF-A0A4W3HZE1-F1
#
_entry.id   AF-A0A4W3HZE1-F1
#
_cell.length_a   1.000
_cell.length_b   1.000
_cell.length_c   1.000
_cell.angle_alpha   90.00
_cell.angle_beta   90.00
_cell.angle_gamma   90.00
#
_symmetry.space_group_name_H-M   'P 1'
#
loop_
_entity.id
_entity.type
_entity.pdbx_description
1 polymer ?
#
loop_
_entity_poly.entity_id
_entity_poly.type
_entity_poly.pdbx_seq_one_letter_code
_entity_poly.pdbx_strand_id
1 'polypeptide(L)'
;MEECEALCTRMSIMVNGQFRCLGSVQHLKSRFGDGYTIVLRLCGLASDLPPVEEFMGASFPGCVLKERHPNMLQYQLPATHCSLAKIFSALTSNRQRLRIEDYSVSQTTLDQVFVNFAKDQSDEDQHTKAVPPDQPSEALQRHITSFLTDDTVKESIV
;
A
#
# COMPACT_ATOMS: atom_id res chain seq x y z
N MET A 1 -3.62 10.55 -9.54
CA MET A 1 -4.33 9.26 -9.56
C MET A 1 -5.82 9.31 -9.18
N GLU A 2 -6.29 10.41 -8.58
CA GLU A 2 -7.65 10.53 -8.06
C GLU A 2 -8.77 10.39 -9.12
N GLU A 3 -8.62 10.99 -10.30
CA GLU A 3 -9.60 10.85 -11.40
C GLU A 3 -9.74 9.41 -11.87
N CYS A 4 -8.63 8.67 -11.99
CA CYS A 4 -8.64 7.27 -12.38
C CYS A 4 -9.32 6.40 -11.31
N GLU A 5 -9.08 6.69 -10.03
CA GLU A 5 -9.74 6.00 -8.92
C GLU A 5 -11.26 6.26 -8.92
N ALA A 6 -11.70 7.46 -9.33
CA ALA A 6 -13.12 7.81 -9.40
C ALA A 6 -13.85 7.21 -10.61
N LEU A 7 -13.16 7.05 -11.75
CA LEU A 7 -13.78 6.69 -13.03
C LEU A 7 -13.56 5.23 -13.45
N CYS A 8 -12.49 4.59 -12.99
CA CYS A 8 -12.12 3.25 -13.46
C CYS A 8 -12.61 2.15 -12.50
N THR A 9 -13.32 1.16 -13.03
CA THR A 9 -13.73 -0.03 -12.26
C THR A 9 -12.58 -1.03 -12.04
N ARG A 10 -11.67 -1.09 -13.02
CA ARG A 10 -10.44 -1.89 -12.98
C ARG A 10 -9.28 -1.04 -13.51
N MET A 11 -8.11 -1.24 -12.93
CA MET A 11 -6.88 -0.54 -13.28
C MET A 11 -5.74 -1.54 -13.41
N SER A 12 -4.76 -1.18 -14.22
CA SER A 12 -3.51 -1.92 -14.36
C SER A 12 -2.32 -1.00 -14.21
N ILE A 13 -1.22 -1.52 -13.67
CA ILE A 13 0.06 -0.81 -13.58
C ILE A 13 1.05 -1.50 -14.50
N MET A 14 1.73 -0.69 -15.31
CA MET A 14 2.76 -1.12 -16.24
C MET A 14 4.12 -0.61 -15.77
N VAL A 15 5.14 -1.47 -15.85
CA VAL A 15 6.54 -1.15 -15.53
C VAL A 15 7.38 -1.70 -16.67
N ASN A 16 8.25 -0.87 -17.27
CA ASN A 16 9.12 -1.24 -18.40
C ASN A 16 8.37 -1.90 -19.58
N GLY A 17 7.19 -1.36 -19.93
CA GLY A 17 6.37 -1.86 -21.04
C GLY A 17 5.61 -3.16 -20.76
N GLN A 18 5.69 -3.71 -19.54
CA GLN A 18 5.02 -4.95 -19.16
C GLN A 18 3.95 -4.71 -18.08
N PHE A 19 2.80 -5.37 -18.22
CA PHE A 19 1.77 -5.36 -17.18
C PHE A 19 2.27 -6.08 -15.93
N ARG A 20 2.27 -5.37 -14.80
CA ARG A 20 2.69 -5.91 -13.50
C ARG A 20 1.52 -6.31 -12.64
N CYS A 21 0.44 -5.53 -12.67
CA CYS A 21 -0.78 -5.84 -11.94
C CYS A 21 -2.03 -5.36 -12.67
N LEU A 22 -3.16 -6.01 -12.39
CA LEU A 22 -4.48 -5.65 -12.88
C LEU A 22 -5.52 -6.01 -11.81
N GLY A 23 -6.42 -5.09 -11.49
CA GLY A 23 -7.47 -5.33 -10.50
C GLY A 23 -8.27 -4.08 -10.15
N SER A 24 -9.18 -4.19 -9.20
CA SER A 24 -9.84 -3.03 -8.60
C SER A 24 -8.85 -2.16 -7.81
N VAL A 25 -9.19 -0.88 -7.58
CA VAL A 25 -8.38 0.02 -6.74
C VAL A 25 -8.07 -0.62 -5.38
N GLN A 26 -9.08 -1.25 -4.77
CA GLN A 26 -8.94 -1.89 -3.47
C GLN A 26 -8.03 -3.11 -3.52
N HIS A 27 -8.10 -3.91 -4.59
CA HIS A 27 -7.17 -5.01 -4.81
C HIS A 27 -5.73 -4.51 -4.87
N LEU A 28 -5.47 -3.44 -5.64
CA LEU A 28 -4.14 -2.86 -5.77
C LEU A 28 -3.60 -2.34 -4.43
N LYS A 29 -4.40 -1.59 -3.67
CA LYS A 29 -4.03 -1.08 -2.33
C LYS A 29 -3.78 -2.20 -1.32
N SER A 30 -4.51 -3.31 -1.42
CA SER A 30 -4.40 -4.45 -0.50
C SER A 30 -3.20 -5.35 -0.83
N ARG A 31 -2.96 -5.64 -2.12
CA ARG A 31 -1.90 -6.55 -2.57
C ARG A 31 -0.53 -5.91 -2.69
N PHE A 32 -0.48 -4.66 -3.13
CA PHE A 32 0.77 -3.97 -3.47
C PHE A 32 1.01 -2.71 -2.63
N GLY A 33 0.10 -2.41 -1.70
CA GLY A 33 0.29 -1.34 -0.73
C GLY A 33 0.96 -1.82 0.56
N ASP A 34 1.50 -0.86 1.30
CA ASP A 34 2.17 -1.08 2.59
C ASP A 34 1.19 -1.23 3.77
N GLY A 35 -0.09 -1.42 3.50
CA GLY A 35 -1.15 -1.61 4.49
C GLY A 35 -1.75 -0.32 5.05
N TYR A 36 -1.69 -0.17 6.37
CA TYR A 36 -2.23 0.96 7.11
C TYR A 36 -1.12 1.84 7.67
N THR A 37 -1.30 3.15 7.53
CA THR A 37 -0.48 4.16 8.18
C THR A 37 -1.21 4.66 9.41
N ILE A 38 -0.57 4.55 10.57
CA ILE A 38 -1.11 5.02 11.86
C ILE A 38 -0.29 6.24 12.27
N VAL A 39 -0.93 7.39 12.39
CA VAL A 39 -0.31 8.61 12.92
C VAL A 39 -0.86 8.88 14.30
N LEU A 40 0.03 9.00 15.29
CA LEU A 40 -0.30 9.28 16.68
C LEU A 40 0.23 10.66 17.05
N ARG A 41 -0.62 11.49 17.66
CA ARG A 41 -0.26 12.78 18.24
C ARG A 41 -0.33 12.66 19.76
N LEU A 42 0.77 12.95 20.44
CA LEU A 42 0.90 12.78 21.88
C LEU A 42 0.87 14.12 22.61
N CYS A 43 0.21 14.15 23.76
CA CYS A 43 0.13 15.32 24.62
C CYS A 43 1.29 15.27 25.63
N GLY A 44 2.48 15.76 25.27
CA GLY A 44 3.63 15.74 26.18
C GLY A 44 4.99 15.95 25.52
N LEU A 45 6.03 16.09 26.35
CA LEU A 45 7.44 16.10 25.94
C LEU A 45 7.91 14.68 25.60
N ALA A 46 9.08 14.56 24.94
CA ALA A 46 9.67 13.32 24.41
C ALA A 46 9.75 12.11 25.38
N SER A 47 9.52 12.30 26.69
CA SER A 47 9.51 11.28 27.73
C SER A 47 8.31 10.33 27.70
N ASP A 48 7.21 10.71 27.03
CA ASP A 48 5.99 9.87 26.94
C ASP A 48 6.00 8.92 25.73
N LEU A 49 7.07 8.91 24.92
CA LEU A 49 7.21 8.08 23.72
C LEU A 49 7.53 6.59 24.01
N PRO A 50 8.38 6.23 24.99
CA PRO A 50 8.74 4.82 25.23
C PRO A 50 7.52 3.91 25.53
N PRO A 51 6.54 4.31 26.36
CA PRO A 51 5.34 3.51 26.60
C PRO A 51 4.48 3.29 25.35
N VAL A 52 4.49 4.25 24.42
CA VAL A 52 3.74 4.18 23.17
C VAL A 52 4.43 3.24 22.19
N GLU A 53 5.75 3.34 22.05
CA GLU A 53 6.55 2.45 21.21
C GLU A 53 6.43 1.00 21.66
N GLU A 54 6.51 0.74 22.96
CA GLU A 54 6.31 -0.59 23.53
C GLU A 54 4.88 -1.12 23.30
N PHE A 55 3.87 -0.27 23.50
CA PHE A 55 2.48 -0.65 23.23
C PHE A 55 2.24 -0.99 21.75
N MET A 56 2.81 -0.21 20.83
CA MET A 56 2.69 -0.44 19.40
C MET A 56 3.38 -1.74 18.99
N GLY A 57 4.58 -2.01 19.52
CA GLY A 57 5.29 -3.27 19.29
C GLY A 57 4.56 -4.50 19.85
N ALA A 58 3.94 -4.37 21.03
CA ALA A 58 3.21 -5.47 21.65
C ALA A 58 1.83 -5.73 21.03
N SER A 59 1.10 -4.66 20.67
CA SER A 59 -0.28 -4.77 20.15
C SER A 59 -0.34 -5.08 18.67
N PHE A 60 0.68 -4.67 17.90
CA PHE A 60 0.71 -4.78 16.45
C PHE A 60 2.04 -5.40 15.98
N PRO A 61 2.17 -6.74 15.98
CA PRO A 61 3.37 -7.39 15.46
C PRO A 61 3.53 -7.08 13.97
N GLY A 62 4.72 -6.65 13.56
CA GLY A 62 5.01 -6.22 12.18
C GLY A 62 4.80 -4.72 11.92
N CYS A 63 4.43 -3.95 12.94
CA CYS A 63 4.39 -2.50 12.88
C CYS A 63 5.80 -1.90 12.79
N VAL A 64 6.04 -1.01 11.83
CA VAL A 64 7.34 -0.35 11.61
C VAL A 64 7.19 1.15 11.82
N LEU A 65 8.02 1.73 12.69
CA LEU A 65 8.10 3.18 12.85
C LEU A 65 8.74 3.80 11.61
N LYS A 66 8.01 4.67 10.90
CA LYS A 66 8.48 5.37 9.70
C LYS A 66 9.04 6.74 10.04
N GLU A 67 8.32 7.50 10.87
CA GLU A 67 8.71 8.86 11.23
C GLU A 67 8.50 9.12 12.71
N ARG A 68 9.43 9.86 13.31
CA ARG A 68 9.40 10.29 14.71
C ARG A 68 9.64 11.78 14.79
N HIS A 69 8.63 12.50 15.25
CA HIS A 69 8.68 13.90 15.62
C HIS A 69 8.41 14.05 17.12
N PRO A 70 8.71 15.22 17.73
CA PRO A 70 8.60 15.40 19.17
C PRO A 70 7.25 14.99 19.77
N ASN A 71 6.14 15.29 19.07
CA ASN A 71 4.79 15.00 19.53
C ASN A 71 3.99 14.16 18.52
N MET A 72 4.65 13.61 17.49
CA MET A 72 3.99 12.85 16.43
C MET A 72 4.79 11.62 16.05
N LEU A 73 4.13 10.46 16.03
CA LEU A 73 4.71 9.18 15.61
C LEU A 73 3.93 8.64 14.42
N GLN A 74 4.64 8.20 13.39
CA GLN A 74 4.03 7.57 12.22
C GLN A 74 4.51 6.13 12.10
N TYR A 75 3.54 5.23 12.05
CA TYR A 75 3.76 3.80 11.96
C TYR A 75 3.15 3.25 10.67
N GLN A 76 3.80 2.22 10.11
CA GLN A 76 3.33 1.43 9.00
C GLN A 76 2.99 0.03 9.51
N LEU A 77 1.76 -0.43 9.27
CA LEU A 77 1.28 -1.75 9.66
C LEU A 77 0.75 -2.50 8.43
N PRO A 78 1.30 -3.65 8.05
CA PRO A 78 0.79 -4.36 6.89
C PRO A 78 -0.66 -4.85 7.12
N ALA A 79 -1.51 -4.72 6.09
CA ALA A 79 -2.96 -4.99 6.20
C ALA A 79 -3.29 -6.45 6.54
N THR A 80 -2.37 -7.38 6.30
CA THR A 80 -2.52 -8.81 6.62
C THR A 80 -2.49 -9.11 8.12
N HIS A 81 -1.92 -8.23 8.94
CA HIS A 81 -1.69 -8.51 10.36
C HIS A 81 -2.82 -8.05 11.28
N CYS A 82 -3.62 -7.04 10.89
CA CYS A 82 -4.62 -6.47 11.78
C CYS A 82 -5.78 -5.80 11.01
N SER A 83 -7.01 -5.91 11.55
CA SER A 83 -8.17 -5.20 11.00
C SER A 83 -8.26 -3.76 11.54
N LEU A 84 -8.81 -2.85 10.74
CA LEU A 84 -9.07 -1.46 11.16
C LEU A 84 -9.82 -1.38 12.50
N ALA A 85 -10.83 -2.23 12.70
CA ALA A 85 -11.60 -2.28 13.93
C ALA A 85 -10.73 -2.57 15.17
N LYS A 86 -9.76 -3.51 15.05
CA LYS A 86 -8.83 -3.83 16.13
C LYS A 86 -7.86 -2.67 16.39
N ILE A 87 -7.37 -2.02 15.33
CA ILE A 87 -6.48 -0.85 15.46
C ILE A 87 -7.20 0.26 16.24
N PHE A 88 -8.39 0.64 15.79
CA PHE A 88 -9.17 1.68 16.46
C PHE A 88 -9.53 1.29 17.89
N SER A 89 -10.01 0.06 18.11
CA SER A 89 -10.36 -0.40 19.47
C SER A 89 -9.15 -0.35 20.42
N ALA A 90 -7.99 -0.84 19.99
CA ALA A 90 -6.78 -0.83 20.81
C ALA A 90 -6.30 0.58 21.14
N LEU A 91 -6.32 1.49 20.15
CA LEU A 91 -5.95 2.91 20.35
C LEU A 91 -6.93 3.64 21.26
N THR A 92 -8.24 3.46 21.06
CA THR A 92 -9.28 4.11 21.89
C THR A 92 -9.20 3.63 23.33
N SER A 93 -9.08 2.32 23.58
CA SER A 93 -9.00 1.76 24.93
C SER A 93 -7.76 2.20 25.71
N ASN A 94 -6.66 2.52 25.01
CA ASN A 94 -5.40 2.93 25.63
C ASN A 94 -5.13 4.44 25.55
N ARG A 95 -6.07 5.24 25.02
CA ARG A 95 -5.92 6.67 24.77
C ARG A 95 -5.49 7.46 26.01
N GLN A 96 -6.15 7.24 27.15
CA GLN A 96 -5.80 7.94 28.40
C GLN A 96 -4.46 7.49 28.97
N ARG A 97 -4.18 6.18 28.93
CA ARG A 97 -2.95 5.58 29.44
C ARG A 97 -1.72 6.06 28.67
N LEU A 98 -1.87 6.25 27.35
CA LEU A 98 -0.80 6.64 26.43
C LEU A 98 -0.77 8.15 26.14
N ARG A 99 -1.65 8.95 26.76
CA ARG A 99 -1.78 10.40 26.54
C ARG A 99 -1.88 10.79 25.07
N ILE A 100 -2.64 10.01 24.29
CA ILE A 100 -2.87 10.29 22.87
C ILE A 100 -3.86 11.44 22.76
N GLU A 101 -3.40 12.57 22.21
CA GLU A 101 -4.23 13.73 21.89
C GLU A 101 -5.10 13.45 20.66
N ASP A 102 -4.52 12.87 19.63
CA ASP A 102 -5.19 12.59 18.37
C ASP A 102 -4.57 11.37 17.69
N TYR A 103 -5.35 10.65 16.90
CA TYR A 103 -4.84 9.57 16.06
C TYR A 103 -5.54 9.56 14.72
N SER A 104 -4.81 9.22 13.67
CA SER A 104 -5.38 8.91 12.37
C SER A 104 -4.88 7.56 11.90
N VAL A 105 -5.76 6.85 11.18
CA VAL A 105 -5.43 5.59 10.53
C VAL A 105 -5.89 5.72 9.09
N SER A 106 -4.96 5.61 8.14
CA SER A 106 -5.23 5.68 6.71
C SER A 106 -4.73 4.43 6.02
N GLN A 107 -5.39 4.01 4.94
CA GLN A 107 -4.87 2.98 4.05
C GLN A 107 -3.89 3.61 3.06
N THR A 108 -2.89 2.84 2.62
CA THR A 108 -2.02 3.21 1.50
C THR A 108 -2.85 3.69 0.32
N THR A 109 -2.46 4.85 -0.25
CA THR A 109 -3.15 5.43 -1.41
C THR A 109 -2.73 4.72 -2.69
N LEU A 110 -3.54 4.84 -3.75
CA LEU A 110 -3.17 4.30 -5.06
C LEU A 110 -1.88 4.96 -5.56
N ASP A 111 -1.71 6.25 -5.25
CA ASP A 111 -0.52 7.03 -5.58
C ASP A 111 0.75 6.43 -4.94
N GLN A 112 0.68 6.04 -3.65
CA GLN A 112 1.78 5.36 -2.98
C GLN A 112 2.09 3.99 -3.58
N VAL A 113 1.05 3.22 -3.95
CA VAL A 113 1.23 1.94 -4.67
C VAL A 113 2.00 2.19 -5.97
N PHE A 114 1.61 3.20 -6.73
CA PHE A 114 2.29 3.56 -7.98
C PHE A 114 3.74 4.00 -7.77
N VAL A 115 4.00 4.85 -6.78
CA VAL A 115 5.37 5.26 -6.41
C VAL A 115 6.22 4.04 -6.05
N ASN A 116 5.65 3.03 -5.40
CA ASN A 116 6.37 1.80 -5.08
C ASN A 116 6.75 1.04 -6.36
N PHE A 117 5.84 0.89 -7.32
CA PHE A 117 6.14 0.29 -8.63
C PHE A 117 7.13 1.11 -9.46
N ALA A 118 7.11 2.45 -9.33
CA ALA A 118 8.04 3.33 -10.04
C ALA A 118 9.47 3.18 -9.50
N LYS A 119 9.65 2.91 -8.20
CA LYS A 119 10.97 2.62 -7.62
C LYS A 119 11.60 1.33 -8.16
N ASP A 120 10.77 0.37 -8.57
CA ASP A 120 11.22 -0.87 -9.21
C ASP A 120 11.59 -0.68 -10.69
N GLN A 121 11.37 0.51 -11.28
CA GLN A 121 11.94 0.83 -12.58
C GLN A 121 13.46 0.93 -12.45
N SER A 122 14.15 -0.15 -12.78
CA SER A 122 15.59 -0.14 -12.99
C SER A 122 15.90 0.52 -14.33
N ASP A 123 16.98 1.31 -14.42
CA ASP A 123 17.63 1.82 -15.65
C ASP A 123 18.16 0.70 -16.56
N GLU A 124 17.58 -0.50 -16.52
CA GLU A 124 17.89 -1.56 -17.46
C GLU A 124 17.17 -1.27 -18.77
N ASP A 125 17.77 -0.37 -19.55
CA ASP A 125 17.71 -0.29 -21.01
C ASP A 125 18.20 -1.61 -21.66
N GLN A 126 17.64 -2.75 -21.26
CA GLN A 126 17.85 -4.02 -21.94
C GLN A 126 16.86 -4.16 -23.09
N HIS A 127 17.19 -3.45 -24.18
CA HIS A 127 17.01 -3.88 -25.57
C HIS A 127 15.83 -4.84 -25.84
N THR A 128 14.60 -4.40 -25.63
CA THR A 128 13.48 -4.98 -26.40
C THR A 128 13.64 -4.44 -27.82
N LYS A 129 14.27 -5.25 -28.69
CA LYS A 129 14.29 -5.01 -30.13
C LYS A 129 12.94 -4.47 -30.56
N ALA A 130 12.94 -3.26 -31.12
CA ALA A 130 11.78 -2.69 -31.79
C ALA A 130 11.22 -3.77 -32.72
N VAL A 131 9.99 -4.22 -32.44
CA VAL A 131 9.24 -5.07 -33.37
C VAL A 131 9.05 -4.21 -34.63
N PRO A 132 9.55 -4.66 -35.81
CA PRO A 132 9.36 -3.92 -37.05
C PRO A 132 7.86 -3.73 -37.32
N PRO A 133 7.46 -2.63 -37.98
CA PRO A 133 6.06 -2.16 -38.05
C PRO A 133 5.08 -3.04 -38.85
N ASP A 134 5.45 -4.27 -39.21
CA ASP A 134 4.70 -5.14 -40.16
C ASP A 134 4.32 -6.53 -39.59
N GLN A 135 3.98 -6.65 -38.31
CA GLN A 135 3.31 -7.87 -37.81
C GLN A 135 2.05 -7.56 -37.00
N PRO A 136 0.96 -8.35 -37.15
CA PRO A 136 -0.35 -8.00 -36.65
C PRO A 136 -0.34 -7.93 -35.12
N SER A 137 -1.17 -7.05 -34.58
CA SER A 137 -1.48 -6.78 -33.17
C SER A 137 -1.86 -8.01 -32.30
N GLU A 138 -1.82 -9.22 -32.86
CA GLU A 138 -2.13 -10.48 -32.17
C GLU A 138 -1.13 -10.84 -31.07
N ALA A 139 0.15 -10.47 -31.16
CA ALA A 139 1.14 -10.86 -30.14
C ALA A 139 0.94 -10.11 -28.82
N LEU A 140 0.70 -8.79 -28.90
CA LEU A 140 0.38 -7.96 -27.74
C LEU A 140 -1.01 -8.33 -27.18
N GLN A 141 -1.99 -8.57 -28.06
CA GLN A 141 -3.30 -9.10 -27.64
C GLN A 141 -3.16 -10.44 -26.94
N ARG A 142 -2.40 -11.43 -27.47
CA ARG A 142 -2.20 -12.74 -26.84
C ARG A 142 -1.53 -12.64 -25.47
N HIS A 143 -0.56 -11.73 -25.30
CA HIS A 143 0.10 -11.52 -24.00
C HIS A 143 -0.82 -10.86 -22.97
N ILE A 144 -1.62 -9.88 -23.40
CA ILE A 144 -2.66 -9.27 -22.57
C ILE A 144 -3.73 -10.31 -22.21
N THR A 145 -4.14 -11.13 -23.17
CA THR A 145 -5.17 -12.17 -22.95
C THR A 145 -4.65 -13.24 -22.00
N SER A 146 -3.38 -13.66 -22.11
CA SER A 146 -2.81 -14.65 -21.19
C SER A 146 -2.70 -14.12 -19.77
N PHE A 147 -2.27 -12.87 -19.60
CA PHE A 147 -2.22 -12.19 -18.29
C PHE A 147 -3.63 -12.00 -17.70
N LEU A 148 -4.63 -11.68 -18.54
CA LEU A 148 -6.03 -11.58 -18.13
C LEU A 148 -6.65 -12.94 -17.73
N THR A 149 -6.11 -14.04 -18.24
CA THR A 149 -6.59 -15.40 -17.94
C THR A 149 -5.89 -16.08 -16.77
N ASP A 150 -4.75 -15.55 -16.31
CA ASP A 150 -3.95 -16.15 -15.23
C ASP A 150 -4.70 -16.12 -13.88
N ASP A 151 -5.13 -17.30 -13.42
CA ASP A 151 -5.93 -17.46 -12.20
C ASP A 151 -5.16 -17.11 -10.91
N THR A 152 -3.83 -16.99 -10.97
CA THR A 152 -3.00 -16.53 -9.85
C THR A 152 -3.18 -15.02 -9.58
N VAL A 153 -3.68 -14.28 -10.58
CA VAL A 153 -3.93 -12.82 -10.55
C VAL A 153 -5.44 -12.51 -10.46
N LYS A 154 -6.31 -13.51 -10.64
CA LYS A 154 -7.76 -13.34 -10.49
C LYS A 154 -8.17 -13.23 -9.02
N GLU A 155 -9.07 -12.28 -8.77
CA GLU A 155 -9.68 -12.04 -7.47
C GLU A 155 -10.30 -13.32 -6.89
N SER A 156 -10.06 -13.60 -5.60
CA SER A 156 -10.95 -14.47 -4.84
C SER A 156 -12.32 -13.79 -4.78
N ILE A 157 -13.28 -14.37 -5.49
CA ILE A 157 -14.69 -13.99 -5.40
C ILE A 157 -15.18 -14.40 -4.00
N VAL A 158 -15.73 -13.45 -3.26
CA VAL A 158 -16.63 -13.71 -2.13
C VAL A 158 -18.05 -13.46 -2.62
#